data_AF-A0A928YPY5-F1
#
_entry.id   AF-A0A928YPY5-F1
#
_cell.length_a   1.000
_cell.length_b   1.000
_cell.length_c   1.000
_cell.angle_alpha   90.00
_cell.angle_beta   90.00
_cell.angle_gamma   90.00
#
_symmetry.space_group_name_H-M   'P 1'
#
loop_
_entity.id
_entity.type
_entity.pdbx_description
1 polymer ?
#
loop_
_entity_poly.entity_id
_entity_poly.type
_entity_poly.pdbx_seq_one_letter_code
_entity_poly.pdbx_strand_id
1 'polypeptide(L)'
;MSSYFFIFLGLLGIIPTFQSTGYPPYSGEETCCPNQNKLDTITKDTVAIDEILVERKLKTSLEKFEQKKEDHRIIYLLGDNKNPFIITPIGIGANLNRIYNHFSKSGKQSRKLQGFFENEYEDDLINDIWEPYTEEFSGLSGDSLSDFRVYYKPKLDWLSNASHYDKLYYIKINLKNYLDSVGTIREKLKLEKE
;
A
#
# COMPACT_ATOMS: atom_id res chain seq x y z
N MET A 1 72.72 22.01 29.81
CA MET A 1 71.28 21.88 30.14
C MET A 1 70.53 22.45 28.93
N SER A 2 70.27 21.71 27.85
CA SER A 2 69.36 20.55 27.66
C SER A 2 67.97 20.84 28.23
N SER A 3 66.85 20.74 27.53
CA SER A 3 66.50 20.53 26.11
C SER A 3 64.99 20.79 26.04
N TYR A 4 64.51 21.28 24.90
CA TYR A 4 63.10 21.44 24.57
C TYR A 4 62.35 20.11 24.69
N PHE A 5 61.17 20.11 25.32
CA PHE A 5 60.23 18.99 25.26
C PHE A 5 58.88 19.49 24.75
N PHE A 6 58.76 19.51 23.43
CA PHE A 6 57.49 19.52 22.71
C PHE A 6 56.80 18.18 22.95
N ILE A 7 55.60 18.20 23.51
CA ILE A 7 54.74 17.01 23.54
C ILE A 7 53.94 17.01 22.22
N PHE A 8 54.34 16.10 21.33
CA PHE A 8 53.61 15.70 20.14
C PHE A 8 53.00 14.32 20.42
N LEU A 9 51.67 14.25 20.49
CA LEU A 9 50.82 13.05 20.42
C LEU A 9 49.42 13.61 20.16
N GLY A 10 48.91 13.70 18.93
CA GLY A 10 48.79 12.62 17.97
C GLY A 10 47.38 12.07 18.07
N LEU A 11 46.45 12.57 17.25
CA LEU A 11 45.34 11.76 16.73
C LEU A 11 44.71 12.47 15.53
N LEU A 12 44.75 11.71 14.43
CA LEU A 12 44.16 11.94 13.12
C LEU A 12 42.72 12.47 13.21
N GLY A 13 42.39 13.36 12.28
CA GLY A 13 41.08 13.99 12.20
C GLY A 13 39.95 13.03 11.83
N ILE A 14 38.74 13.44 12.18
CA ILE A 14 37.53 13.12 11.43
C ILE A 14 36.68 14.40 11.37
N ILE A 15 36.58 14.99 10.19
CA ILE A 15 35.45 15.85 9.83
C ILE A 15 34.26 14.88 9.66
N PRO A 16 33.15 15.01 10.40
CA PRO A 16 31.99 14.15 10.13
C PRO A 16 31.41 14.53 8.77
N THR A 17 31.76 13.76 7.75
CA THR A 17 31.06 13.76 6.47
C THR A 17 29.68 13.16 6.68
N PHE A 18 28.67 14.01 6.63
CA PHE A 18 27.26 13.61 6.60
C PHE A 18 26.97 12.96 5.24
N GLN A 19 27.06 11.62 5.18
CA GLN A 19 26.59 10.88 4.02
C GLN A 19 25.06 10.86 4.06
N SER A 20 24.44 11.45 3.05
CA SER A 20 23.03 11.24 2.74
C SER A 20 22.85 9.75 2.44
N THR A 21 22.30 9.00 3.39
CA THR A 21 21.78 7.67 3.10
C THR A 21 20.54 7.87 2.24
N GLY A 22 20.72 7.74 0.92
CA GLY A 22 19.61 7.57 0.00
C GLY A 22 18.73 6.42 0.48
N TYR A 23 17.42 6.54 0.22
CA TYR A 23 16.49 5.43 0.40
C TYR A 23 17.05 4.18 -0.28
N PRO A 24 17.04 3.00 0.37
CA PRO A 24 17.35 1.78 -0.34
C PRO A 24 16.35 1.67 -1.50
N PRO A 25 16.80 1.39 -2.74
CA PRO A 25 15.88 1.06 -3.80
C PRO A 25 15.07 -0.17 -3.33
N TYR A 26 13.76 -0.13 -3.55
CA TYR A 26 12.89 -1.29 -3.44
C TYR A 26 13.50 -2.43 -4.25
N SER A 27 14.08 -3.42 -3.57
CA SER A 27 14.51 -4.67 -4.18
C SER A 27 13.27 -5.55 -4.30
N GLY A 28 12.56 -5.43 -5.43
CA GLY A 28 11.81 -6.56 -5.94
C GLY A 28 12.82 -7.66 -6.23
N GLU A 29 12.77 -8.74 -5.44
CA GLU A 29 13.66 -9.88 -5.61
C GLU A 29 13.16 -10.69 -6.82
N GLU A 30 13.49 -10.24 -8.03
CA GLU A 30 13.52 -11.10 -9.21
C GLU A 30 14.85 -11.84 -9.22
N THR A 31 14.90 -13.02 -8.60
CA THR A 31 16.05 -13.94 -8.76
C THR A 31 15.81 -14.86 -9.95
N CYS A 32 16.20 -14.40 -11.15
CA CYS A 32 16.54 -15.30 -12.25
C CYS A 32 17.91 -15.91 -11.97
N CYS A 33 17.97 -17.17 -11.55
CA CYS A 33 19.24 -17.86 -11.33
C CYS A 33 19.99 -18.13 -12.66
N PRO A 34 21.31 -17.89 -12.73
CA PRO A 34 22.13 -18.31 -13.86
C PRO A 34 22.37 -19.82 -13.84
N ASN A 35 22.22 -20.46 -14.99
CA ASN A 35 22.65 -21.83 -15.22
C ASN A 35 24.18 -21.88 -15.04
N GLN A 36 24.64 -22.76 -14.15
CA GLN A 36 25.98 -23.33 -14.22
C GLN A 36 25.85 -24.85 -14.13
N ASN A 37 25.88 -25.49 -15.30
CA ASN A 37 25.99 -26.93 -15.43
C ASN A 37 27.36 -27.39 -14.92
N LYS A 38 27.42 -27.82 -13.66
CA LYS A 38 28.50 -28.67 -13.15
C LYS A 38 27.88 -29.97 -12.63
N LEU A 39 28.10 -31.05 -13.37
CA LEU A 39 27.65 -32.40 -13.03
C LEU A 39 28.54 -32.94 -11.90
N ASP A 40 28.22 -32.59 -10.66
CA ASP A 40 28.79 -33.23 -9.48
C ASP A 40 27.82 -34.33 -9.02
N THR A 41 28.34 -35.56 -8.95
CA THR A 41 27.66 -36.83 -8.67
C THR A 41 26.76 -36.77 -7.42
N ILE A 42 25.44 -36.90 -7.60
CA ILE A 42 24.46 -36.85 -6.51
C ILE A 42 24.37 -38.21 -5.82
N THR A 43 25.06 -38.37 -4.68
CA THR A 43 24.62 -39.28 -3.62
C THR A 43 23.33 -38.71 -3.04
N LYS A 44 22.23 -39.46 -3.14
CA LYS A 44 20.90 -39.06 -2.65
C LYS A 44 20.84 -39.07 -1.12
N ASP A 45 21.31 -38.00 -0.48
CA ASP A 45 20.84 -37.64 0.85
C ASP A 45 19.43 -37.06 0.71
N THR A 46 18.44 -37.93 0.92
CA THR A 46 17.03 -37.57 0.80
C THR A 46 16.61 -36.88 2.10
N VAL A 47 16.88 -35.57 2.21
CA VAL A 47 16.23 -34.75 3.24
C VAL A 47 14.76 -34.62 2.85
N ALA A 48 13.88 -35.33 3.54
CA ALA A 48 12.45 -35.12 3.42
C ALA A 48 12.14 -33.70 3.91
N ILE A 49 11.60 -32.86 3.02
CA ILE A 49 11.15 -31.52 3.37
C ILE A 49 9.74 -31.68 3.95
N ASP A 50 9.57 -31.32 5.22
CA ASP A 50 8.26 -31.36 5.86
C ASP A 50 7.27 -30.44 5.12
N GLU A 51 6.06 -30.96 4.86
CA GLU A 51 4.99 -30.18 4.25
C GLU A 51 4.50 -29.13 5.26
N ILE A 52 4.72 -27.85 4.95
CA ILE A 52 4.17 -26.74 5.74
C ILE A 52 2.82 -26.37 5.13
N LEU A 53 1.74 -26.72 5.83
CA LEU A 53 0.40 -26.24 5.50
C LEU A 53 0.34 -24.72 5.77
N VAL A 54 0.42 -23.92 4.71
CA VAL A 54 0.24 -22.47 4.81
C VAL A 54 -1.26 -22.17 4.81
N GLU A 55 -1.87 -22.12 5.99
CA GLU A 55 -3.25 -21.65 6.13
C GLU A 55 -3.30 -20.13 5.94
N ARG A 56 -3.90 -19.68 4.83
CA ARG A 56 -4.16 -18.25 4.60
C ARG A 56 -5.35 -17.82 5.46
N LYS A 57 -5.08 -17.12 6.57
CA LYS A 57 -6.12 -16.42 7.33
C LYS A 57 -6.69 -15.28 6.48
N LEU A 58 -8.01 -15.25 6.33
CA LEU A 58 -8.72 -14.10 5.74
C LEU A 58 -8.59 -12.93 6.72
N LYS A 59 -7.76 -11.94 6.36
CA LYS A 59 -7.59 -10.72 7.14
C LYS A 59 -8.75 -9.78 6.87
N THR A 60 -9.36 -9.27 7.93
CA THR A 60 -10.34 -8.19 7.85
C THR A 60 -9.68 -6.95 7.23
N SER A 61 -10.44 -6.12 6.52
CA SER A 61 -9.94 -4.86 5.92
C SER A 61 -9.20 -3.96 6.92
N LEU A 62 -9.67 -3.91 8.17
CA LEU A 62 -8.97 -3.21 9.25
C LEU A 62 -7.59 -3.82 9.57
N GLU A 63 -7.51 -5.14 9.62
CA GLU A 63 -6.25 -5.85 9.91
C GLU A 63 -5.25 -5.66 8.77
N LYS A 64 -5.71 -5.68 7.51
CA LYS A 64 -4.88 -5.36 6.34
C LYS A 64 -4.30 -3.94 6.43
N PHE A 65 -5.13 -2.97 6.83
CA PHE A 65 -4.70 -1.59 6.98
C PHE A 65 -3.69 -1.38 8.11
N GLU A 66 -3.95 -1.94 9.30
CA GLU A 66 -3.00 -1.85 10.42
C GLU A 66 -1.69 -2.59 10.11
N GLN A 67 -1.74 -3.71 9.40
CA GLN A 67 -0.53 -4.37 8.93
C GLN A 67 0.27 -3.47 7.98
N LYS A 68 -0.38 -2.86 6.96
CA LYS A 68 0.30 -1.92 6.05
C LYS A 68 0.96 -0.77 6.79
N LYS A 69 0.30 -0.27 7.84
CA LYS A 69 0.81 0.81 8.69
C LYS A 69 2.05 0.40 9.47
N GLU A 70 2.08 -0.82 10.00
CA GLU A 70 3.27 -1.35 10.66
C GLU A 70 4.41 -1.59 9.67
N ASP A 71 4.12 -2.25 8.54
CA ASP A 71 5.10 -2.52 7.47
C ASP A 71 5.71 -1.21 6.95
N HIS A 72 4.94 -0.12 6.94
CA HIS A 72 5.33 1.19 6.43
C HIS A 72 5.48 2.24 7.54
N ARG A 73 5.86 1.84 8.76
CA ARG A 73 5.96 2.74 9.93
C ARG A 73 6.77 4.01 9.67
N ILE A 74 7.84 3.92 8.89
CA ILE A 74 8.70 5.06 8.53
C ILE A 74 7.93 6.11 7.71
N ILE A 75 7.07 5.69 6.80
CA ILE A 75 6.20 6.59 6.02
C ILE A 75 5.21 7.29 6.96
N TYR A 76 4.65 6.57 7.92
CA TYR A 76 3.77 7.15 8.94
C TYR A 76 4.48 8.18 9.82
N LEU A 77 5.72 7.89 10.23
CA LEU A 77 6.56 8.81 10.99
C LEU A 77 6.92 10.08 10.19
N LEU A 78 7.30 9.93 8.92
CA LEU A 78 7.69 11.04 8.04
C LEU A 78 6.51 11.91 7.61
N GLY A 79 5.31 11.33 7.50
CA GLY A 79 4.12 12.10 7.16
C GLY A 79 3.48 12.82 8.36
N ASP A 80 3.81 12.46 9.62
CA ASP A 80 3.32 13.17 10.79
C ASP A 80 3.83 14.62 10.82
N ASN A 81 2.89 15.55 10.65
CA ASN A 81 3.10 16.98 10.69
C ASN A 81 2.15 17.68 11.66
N LYS A 82 1.39 16.92 12.46
CA LYS A 82 0.35 17.48 13.35
C LYS A 82 1.02 18.16 14.54
N ASN A 83 0.54 19.35 14.90
CA ASN A 83 1.02 20.12 16.07
C ASN A 83 2.56 20.26 16.09
N PRO A 84 3.14 20.99 15.12
CA PRO A 84 4.58 21.25 15.09
C PRO A 84 5.05 22.15 16.25
N PHE A 85 4.14 22.97 16.79
CA PHE A 85 4.37 23.82 17.94
C PHE A 85 3.41 23.44 19.07
N ILE A 86 3.93 23.43 20.29
CA ILE A 86 3.18 23.18 21.52
C ILE A 86 3.26 24.46 22.34
N ILE A 87 2.13 25.12 22.54
CA ILE A 87 2.04 26.34 23.36
C ILE A 87 1.63 25.90 24.76
N THR A 88 2.50 26.13 25.74
CA THR A 88 2.22 25.91 27.16
C THR A 88 2.18 27.25 27.88
N PRO A 89 1.48 27.38 29.03
CA PRO A 89 1.48 28.61 29.82
C PRO A 89 2.88 29.10 30.24
N ILE A 90 3.88 28.21 30.22
CA ILE A 90 5.26 28.47 30.65
C ILE A 90 6.17 28.77 29.43
N GLY A 91 5.74 28.50 28.19
CA GLY A 91 6.53 28.78 26.99
C GLY A 91 6.11 28.02 25.72
N ILE A 92 6.86 28.26 24.63
CA ILE A 92 6.65 27.65 23.31
C ILE A 92 7.66 26.51 23.10
N GLY A 93 7.17 25.29 22.91
CA GLY A 93 7.97 24.14 22.47
C GLY A 93 7.79 23.88 20.98
N ALA A 94 8.87 23.54 20.27
CA ALA A 94 8.83 23.22 18.85
C ALA A 94 9.35 21.80 18.61
N ASN A 95 8.59 20.98 17.87
CA ASN A 95 9.04 19.66 17.47
C ASN A 95 9.75 19.77 16.11
N LEU A 96 11.08 19.76 16.14
CA LEU A 96 11.90 19.97 14.94
C LEU A 96 11.64 18.90 13.86
N ASN A 97 11.41 17.65 14.25
CA ASN A 97 11.10 16.57 13.30
C ASN A 97 9.78 16.85 12.57
N ARG A 98 8.74 17.32 13.27
CA ARG A 98 7.46 17.67 12.65
C ARG A 98 7.55 18.90 11.76
N ILE A 99 8.31 19.91 12.16
CA ILE A 99 8.58 21.10 11.33
C ILE A 99 9.32 20.67 10.06
N TYR A 100 10.37 19.85 10.19
CA TYR A 100 11.10 19.30 9.07
C TYR A 100 10.20 18.45 8.16
N ASN A 101 9.37 17.56 8.71
CA ASN A 101 8.42 16.74 7.96
C ASN A 101 7.34 17.58 7.26
N HIS A 102 6.94 18.70 7.86
CA HIS A 102 5.98 19.61 7.25
C HIS A 102 6.53 20.22 5.96
N PHE A 103 7.77 20.73 6.00
CA PHE A 103 8.41 21.43 4.88
C PHE A 103 9.22 20.54 3.93
N SER A 104 9.62 19.34 4.35
CA SER A 104 10.44 18.46 3.53
C SER A 104 9.65 17.82 2.38
N LYS A 105 10.36 17.57 1.28
CA LYS A 105 9.82 16.80 0.14
C LYS A 105 9.43 15.38 0.55
N SER A 106 10.24 14.76 1.41
CA SER A 106 10.00 13.43 1.95
C SER A 106 8.71 13.36 2.76
N GLY A 107 8.46 14.32 3.66
CA GLY A 107 7.19 14.36 4.40
C GLY A 107 5.98 14.62 3.49
N LYS A 108 6.12 15.47 2.47
CA LYS A 108 5.05 15.68 1.46
C LYS A 108 4.72 14.42 0.69
N GLN A 109 5.73 13.66 0.25
CA GLN A 109 5.53 12.39 -0.44
C GLN A 109 4.91 11.34 0.48
N SER A 110 5.37 11.28 1.73
CA SER A 110 4.84 10.34 2.73
C SER A 110 3.36 10.58 3.01
N ARG A 111 2.90 11.83 3.09
CA ARG A 111 1.48 12.17 3.21
C ARG A 111 0.63 11.75 2.01
N LYS A 112 1.18 11.86 0.79
CA LYS A 112 0.49 11.35 -0.40
C LYS A 112 0.31 9.84 -0.33
N LEU A 113 1.37 9.12 0.08
CA LEU A 113 1.32 7.68 0.24
C LEU A 113 0.34 7.24 1.33
N GLN A 114 0.30 7.95 2.46
CA GLN A 114 -0.73 7.73 3.49
C GLN A 114 -2.14 7.88 2.92
N GLY A 115 -2.40 8.94 2.15
CA GLY A 115 -3.69 9.13 1.49
C GLY A 115 -4.05 8.01 0.51
N PHE A 116 -3.06 7.44 -0.20
CA PHE A 116 -3.31 6.26 -1.04
C PHE A 116 -3.70 5.04 -0.19
N PHE A 117 -3.05 4.80 0.94
CA PHE A 117 -3.42 3.70 1.85
C PHE A 117 -4.79 3.90 2.50
N GLU A 118 -5.15 5.14 2.84
CA GLU A 118 -6.47 5.48 3.36
C GLU A 118 -7.55 5.22 2.30
N ASN A 119 -7.35 5.65 1.05
CA ASN A 119 -8.27 5.38 -0.05
C ASN A 119 -8.41 3.87 -0.33
N GLU A 120 -7.31 3.13 -0.31
CA GLU A 120 -7.33 1.68 -0.52
C GLU A 120 -8.08 0.97 0.62
N TYR A 121 -7.95 1.45 1.85
CA TYR A 121 -8.72 0.94 2.99
C TYR A 121 -10.22 1.23 2.84
N GLU A 122 -10.59 2.43 2.42
CA GLU A 122 -12.00 2.74 2.10
C GLU A 122 -12.54 1.85 0.97
N ASP A 123 -11.71 1.59 -0.05
CA ASP A 123 -12.05 0.72 -1.15
C ASP A 123 -12.28 -0.73 -0.71
N ASP A 124 -11.43 -1.25 0.18
CA ASP A 124 -11.55 -2.57 0.80
C ASP A 124 -12.84 -2.69 1.62
N LEU A 125 -13.18 -1.66 2.42
CA LEU A 125 -14.44 -1.62 3.17
C LEU A 125 -15.67 -1.65 2.27
N ILE A 126 -15.60 -0.94 1.13
CA ILE A 126 -16.67 -0.98 0.13
C ILE A 126 -16.78 -2.39 -0.44
N ASN A 127 -15.66 -3.01 -0.82
CA ASN A 127 -15.65 -4.34 -1.43
C ASN A 127 -16.20 -5.42 -0.48
N ASP A 128 -15.82 -5.40 0.81
CA ASP A 128 -16.32 -6.32 1.82
C ASP A 128 -17.86 -6.35 1.88
N ILE A 129 -18.50 -5.19 1.68
CA ILE A 129 -19.96 -5.08 1.67
C ILE A 129 -20.51 -5.32 0.26
N TRP A 130 -19.85 -4.85 -0.79
CA TRP A 130 -20.39 -4.80 -2.15
C TRP A 130 -20.29 -6.12 -2.90
N GLU A 131 -19.17 -6.83 -2.77
CA GLU A 131 -18.92 -8.11 -3.44
C GLU A 131 -20.03 -9.14 -3.21
N PRO A 132 -20.43 -9.47 -1.95
CA PRO A 132 -21.43 -10.51 -1.72
C PRO A 132 -22.79 -10.17 -2.36
N TYR A 133 -23.21 -8.90 -2.32
CA TYR A 133 -24.47 -8.49 -2.95
C TYR A 133 -24.42 -8.58 -4.47
N THR A 134 -23.30 -8.21 -5.08
CA THR A 134 -23.19 -8.30 -6.54
C THR A 134 -23.12 -9.75 -7.02
N GLU A 135 -22.50 -10.66 -6.27
CA GLU A 135 -22.47 -12.09 -6.62
C GLU A 135 -23.85 -12.72 -6.54
N GLU A 136 -24.60 -12.41 -5.48
CA GLU A 136 -25.91 -13.00 -5.25
C GLU A 136 -26.98 -12.46 -6.22
N PHE A 137 -27.00 -11.13 -6.46
CA PHE A 137 -28.14 -10.49 -7.13
C PHE A 137 -27.90 -10.10 -8.59
N SER A 138 -26.67 -10.00 -9.06
CA SER A 138 -26.41 -9.53 -10.45
C SER A 138 -26.62 -10.61 -11.51
N GLY A 139 -26.38 -11.87 -11.18
CA GLY A 139 -26.32 -12.96 -12.16
C GLY A 139 -25.18 -12.83 -13.20
N LEU A 140 -24.29 -11.85 -13.05
CA LEU A 140 -23.12 -11.67 -13.89
C LEU A 140 -21.97 -12.57 -13.40
N SER A 141 -21.08 -12.97 -14.29
CA SER A 141 -19.90 -13.76 -13.96
C SER A 141 -18.67 -13.30 -14.74
N GLY A 142 -17.48 -13.62 -14.23
CA GLY A 142 -16.20 -13.30 -14.84
C GLY A 142 -15.97 -11.80 -15.05
N ASP A 143 -15.41 -11.44 -16.19
CA ASP A 143 -15.01 -10.06 -16.51
C ASP A 143 -16.20 -9.09 -16.47
N SER A 144 -17.38 -9.53 -16.90
CA SER A 144 -18.59 -8.69 -16.87
C SER A 144 -19.01 -8.29 -15.46
N LEU A 145 -18.77 -9.15 -14.47
CA LEU A 145 -19.05 -8.84 -13.06
C LEU A 145 -18.00 -7.87 -12.51
N SER A 146 -16.73 -8.10 -12.82
CA SER A 146 -15.63 -7.21 -12.43
C SER A 146 -15.84 -5.80 -12.97
N ASP A 147 -16.15 -5.68 -14.26
CA ASP A 147 -16.44 -4.42 -14.92
C ASP A 147 -17.63 -3.71 -14.27
N PHE A 148 -18.73 -4.44 -14.03
CA PHE A 148 -19.91 -3.88 -13.36
C PHE A 148 -19.56 -3.30 -11.97
N ARG A 149 -18.77 -4.01 -11.17
CA ARG A 149 -18.35 -3.56 -9.84
C ARG A 149 -17.52 -2.28 -9.91
N VAL A 150 -16.61 -2.18 -10.87
CA VAL A 150 -15.75 -1.00 -11.07
C VAL A 150 -16.59 0.20 -11.52
N TYR A 151 -17.46 0.03 -12.51
CA TYR A 151 -18.24 1.13 -13.07
C TYR A 151 -19.30 1.69 -12.11
N TYR A 152 -19.95 0.81 -11.35
CA TYR A 152 -21.07 1.19 -10.46
C TYR A 152 -20.70 1.10 -8.98
N LYS A 153 -19.43 1.34 -8.64
CA LYS A 153 -18.96 1.34 -7.25
C LYS A 153 -19.66 2.44 -6.43
N PRO A 154 -20.39 2.10 -5.34
CA PRO A 154 -21.02 3.08 -4.48
C PRO A 154 -20.01 3.77 -3.55
N LYS A 155 -20.39 4.93 -3.01
CA LYS A 155 -19.61 5.61 -1.95
C LYS A 155 -19.77 4.90 -0.61
N LEU A 156 -18.71 4.85 0.18
CA LEU A 156 -18.68 4.22 1.51
C LEU A 156 -19.75 4.79 2.45
N ASP A 157 -19.90 6.12 2.47
CA ASP A 157 -20.90 6.81 3.31
C ASP A 157 -22.33 6.35 3.01
N TRP A 158 -22.66 6.21 1.73
CA TRP A 158 -23.99 5.74 1.34
C TRP A 158 -24.17 4.26 1.70
N LEU A 159 -23.16 3.42 1.42
CA LEU A 159 -23.22 1.98 1.63
C LEU A 159 -23.33 1.59 3.12
N SER A 160 -22.68 2.35 3.99
CA SER A 160 -22.73 2.15 5.44
C SER A 160 -24.08 2.54 6.05
N ASN A 161 -24.75 3.55 5.49
CA ASN A 161 -26.02 4.07 5.99
C ASN A 161 -27.26 3.46 5.30
N ALA A 162 -27.11 2.88 4.11
CA ALA A 162 -28.21 2.35 3.32
C ALA A 162 -28.82 1.09 3.92
N SER A 163 -30.15 0.97 3.82
CA SER A 163 -30.86 -0.27 4.16
C SER A 163 -30.53 -1.38 3.17
N HIS A 164 -30.79 -2.63 3.57
CA HIS A 164 -30.65 -3.79 2.69
C HIS A 164 -31.45 -3.60 1.37
N TYR A 165 -32.69 -3.10 1.46
CA TYR A 165 -33.52 -2.87 0.27
C TYR A 165 -32.98 -1.77 -0.64
N ASP A 166 -32.39 -0.72 -0.07
CA ASP A 166 -31.80 0.37 -0.86
C ASP A 166 -30.60 -0.13 -1.67
N LYS A 167 -29.80 -1.03 -1.08
CA LYS A 167 -28.68 -1.70 -1.75
C LYS A 167 -29.15 -2.57 -2.92
N LEU A 168 -30.20 -3.38 -2.70
CA LEU A 168 -30.79 -4.20 -3.76
C LEU A 168 -31.36 -3.36 -4.90
N TYR A 169 -32.09 -2.30 -4.55
CA TYR A 169 -32.69 -1.40 -5.52
C TYR A 169 -31.62 -0.70 -6.37
N TYR A 170 -30.53 -0.25 -5.73
CA TYR A 170 -29.36 0.32 -6.40
C TYR A 170 -28.74 -0.66 -7.40
N ILE A 171 -28.52 -1.92 -7.00
CA ILE A 171 -28.01 -2.98 -7.89
C ILE A 171 -28.94 -3.15 -9.10
N LYS A 172 -30.25 -3.28 -8.86
CA LYS A 172 -31.23 -3.52 -9.93
C LYS A 172 -31.24 -2.41 -10.98
N ILE A 173 -31.22 -1.15 -10.56
CA ILE A 173 -31.18 -0.01 -11.49
C ILE A 173 -29.88 -0.02 -12.30
N ASN A 174 -28.75 -0.17 -11.62
CA ASN A 174 -27.45 -0.08 -12.26
C ASN A 174 -27.17 -1.26 -13.17
N LEU A 175 -27.64 -2.45 -12.81
CA LEU A 175 -27.56 -3.65 -13.64
C LEU A 175 -28.32 -3.46 -14.96
N LYS A 176 -29.51 -2.87 -14.91
CA LYS A 176 -30.27 -2.52 -16.12
C LYS A 176 -29.46 -1.57 -17.00
N ASN A 177 -28.95 -0.48 -16.43
CA ASN A 177 -28.16 0.51 -17.16
C ASN A 177 -26.90 -0.10 -17.79
N TYR A 178 -26.23 -1.00 -17.06
CA TYR A 178 -25.06 -1.72 -17.54
C TYR A 178 -25.40 -2.59 -18.76
N LEU A 179 -26.44 -3.43 -18.66
CA LEU A 179 -26.85 -4.32 -19.75
C LEU A 179 -27.31 -3.55 -20.99
N ASP A 180 -28.04 -2.44 -20.81
CA ASP A 180 -28.48 -1.56 -21.90
C ASP A 180 -27.27 -0.95 -22.64
N SER A 181 -26.25 -0.50 -21.87
CA SER A 181 -25.02 0.06 -22.45
C SER A 181 -24.20 -0.98 -23.22
N VAL A 182 -24.05 -2.18 -22.67
CA VAL A 182 -23.35 -3.30 -23.30
C VAL A 182 -24.06 -3.72 -24.59
N GLY A 183 -25.40 -3.77 -24.58
CA GLY A 183 -26.20 -4.02 -25.77
C GLY A 183 -25.95 -3.01 -26.88
N THR A 184 -26.01 -1.71 -26.53
CA THR A 184 -25.77 -0.61 -27.47
C THR A 184 -24.36 -0.66 -28.08
N ILE A 185 -23.35 -0.92 -27.26
CA ILE A 185 -21.95 -1.03 -27.72
C ILE A 185 -21.80 -2.20 -28.69
N ARG A 186 -22.38 -3.36 -28.36
CA ARG A 186 -22.35 -4.55 -29.22
C ARG A 186 -23.00 -4.31 -30.57
N GLU A 187 -24.10 -3.56 -30.62
CA GLU A 187 -24.75 -3.18 -31.89
C GLU A 187 -23.86 -2.29 -32.74
N LYS A 188 -23.30 -1.22 -32.14
CA LYS A 188 -22.39 -0.31 -32.86
C LYS A 188 -21.17 -1.01 -33.43
N LEU A 189 -20.54 -1.91 -32.66
CA LEU A 189 -19.38 -2.67 -33.11
C LEU A 189 -19.68 -3.66 -34.25
N LYS A 190 -20.94 -4.08 -34.42
CA LYS A 190 -21.35 -4.91 -35.56
C LYS A 190 -21.49 -4.07 -36.83
N LEU A 191 -22.06 -2.87 -36.70
CA LEU A 191 -22.30 -1.95 -37.82
C LEU A 191 -21.00 -1.40 -38.42
N GLU A 192 -19.91 -1.32 -37.65
CA GLU A 192 -18.60 -0.88 -38.15
C GLU A 192 -17.83 -1.95 -38.93
N LYS A 193 -18.25 -3.22 -38.88
CA LYS A 193 -17.56 -4.33 -39.55
C LYS A 193 -18.10 -4.62 -40.95
N GLU A 194 -19.22 -4.00 -41.33
CA GLU A 194 -19.81 -4.07 -42.68
C GLU A 194 -19.31 -2.92 -43.55
#